data_AF-A0A223P8N3-F1
#
_entry.id   AF-A0A223P8N3-F1
#
_cell.length_a   1.000
_cell.length_b   1.000
_cell.length_c   1.000
_cell.angle_alpha   90.00
_cell.angle_beta   90.00
_cell.angle_gamma   90.00
#
_symmetry.space_group_name_H-M   'P 1'
#
loop_
_entity.id
_entity.type
_entity.pdbx_description
1 polymer ?
#
loop_
_entity_poly.entity_id
_entity_poly.type
_entity_poly.pdbx_seq_one_letter_code
_entity_poly.pdbx_strand_id
1 'polypeptide(L)'
;MKSPNLRPLIPLADYQRIFRVIHSVLDSVDANIPAASFFFSVTAAQILKKFYKKNAFPVAGAAFYLISEDSSGALSFGTLDGDKIDSNSDAFHCWVQCDGYVLDLMAPVFQELLESAGHPMAVPRQMFQKDLARSVASPNALAAPGDFYLEPNLALTKELLQQFMSKPALSNLSQVCMEWYQKPPKELSTDLVMQGAEGEGTKIKLSRLQITGVW
;
A
#
# COMPACT_ATOMS: atom_id res chain seq x y z
N MET A 1 27.31 -2.27 -7.95
CA MET A 1 26.04 -1.55 -7.70
C MET A 1 25.22 -1.57 -8.98
N LYS A 2 23.95 -1.99 -8.94
CA LYS A 2 23.04 -1.84 -10.08
C LYS A 2 22.69 -0.37 -10.23
N SER A 3 22.64 0.14 -11.47
CA SER A 3 22.21 1.52 -11.74
C SER A 3 20.78 1.72 -11.25
N PRO A 4 20.46 2.88 -10.65
CA PRO A 4 19.11 3.15 -10.17
C PRO A 4 18.13 3.19 -11.35
N ASN A 5 16.95 2.65 -11.11
CA ASN A 5 15.82 2.73 -12.01
C ASN A 5 15.28 4.16 -12.07
N LEU A 6 15.42 4.80 -13.24
CA LEU A 6 15.02 6.20 -13.47
C LEU A 6 13.56 6.37 -13.93
N ARG A 7 12.86 5.28 -14.25
CA ARG A 7 11.47 5.30 -14.73
C ARG A 7 10.58 4.55 -13.75
N PRO A 8 9.32 4.95 -13.56
CA PRO A 8 8.40 4.19 -12.72
C PRO A 8 8.06 2.83 -13.35
N LEU A 9 7.87 1.80 -12.52
CA LEU A 9 7.47 0.45 -12.96
C LEU A 9 6.07 0.44 -13.58
N ILE A 10 5.15 1.24 -13.02
CA ILE A 10 3.83 1.55 -13.58
C ILE A 10 3.60 3.07 -13.61
N PRO A 11 2.85 3.61 -14.61
CA PRO A 11 2.51 5.02 -14.66
C PRO A 11 1.75 5.52 -13.42
N LEU A 12 1.84 6.82 -13.12
CA LEU A 12 1.10 7.45 -12.02
C LEU A 12 -0.42 7.24 -12.14
N ALA A 13 -0.97 7.36 -13.35
CA ALA A 13 -2.39 7.14 -13.61
C ALA A 13 -2.84 5.71 -13.28
N ASP A 14 -1.97 4.74 -13.56
CA ASP A 14 -2.20 3.32 -13.29
C ASP A 14 -2.13 3.03 -11.80
N TYR A 15 -1.13 3.57 -11.11
CA TYR A 15 -1.02 3.50 -9.65
C TYR A 15 -2.26 4.11 -8.98
N GLN A 16 -2.67 5.31 -9.41
CA GLN A 16 -3.86 5.97 -8.90
C GLN A 16 -5.11 5.11 -9.11
N ARG A 17 -5.22 4.47 -10.28
CA ARG A 17 -6.35 3.59 -10.57
C ARG A 17 -6.38 2.38 -9.65
N ILE A 18 -5.23 1.74 -9.40
CA ILE A 18 -5.11 0.62 -8.46
C ILE A 18 -5.49 1.06 -7.05
N PHE A 19 -4.88 2.15 -6.57
CA PHE A 19 -5.18 2.74 -5.26
C PHE A 19 -6.68 3.00 -5.09
N ARG A 20 -7.31 3.71 -6.04
CA ARG A 20 -8.72 4.08 -5.92
C ARG A 20 -9.64 2.86 -5.90
N VAL A 21 -9.38 1.82 -6.70
CA VAL A 21 -10.18 0.59 -6.66
C VAL A 21 -10.07 -0.08 -5.30
N ILE A 22 -8.86 -0.30 -4.81
CA ILE A 22 -8.63 -0.98 -3.53
C ILE A 22 -9.22 -0.18 -2.37
N HIS A 23 -8.97 1.12 -2.34
CA HIS A 23 -9.51 2.04 -1.34
C HIS A 23 -11.04 2.00 -1.32
N SER A 24 -11.70 2.03 -2.48
CA SER A 24 -13.18 2.06 -2.54
C SER A 24 -13.79 0.79 -1.95
N VAL A 25 -13.16 -0.36 -2.17
CA VAL A 25 -13.64 -1.63 -1.64
C VAL A 25 -13.41 -1.71 -0.13
N LEU A 26 -12.25 -1.27 0.37
CA LEU A 26 -11.99 -1.25 1.81
C LEU A 26 -12.89 -0.27 2.57
N ASP A 27 -13.09 0.93 2.01
CA ASP A 27 -13.96 1.97 2.57
C ASP A 27 -15.43 1.52 2.64
N SER A 28 -15.85 0.59 1.79
CA SER A 28 -17.22 0.05 1.81
C SER A 28 -17.53 -0.90 2.97
N VAL A 29 -16.53 -1.32 3.74
CA VAL A 29 -16.66 -2.33 4.81
C VAL A 29 -16.07 -1.87 6.16
N ASP A 30 -15.81 -0.56 6.34
CA ASP A 30 -15.24 0.03 7.56
C ASP A 30 -14.00 -0.73 8.09
N ALA A 31 -13.12 -1.18 7.19
CA ALA A 31 -11.98 -2.00 7.57
C ALA A 31 -10.94 -1.22 8.41
N ASN A 32 -10.44 -1.86 9.48
CA ASN A 32 -9.37 -1.31 10.32
C ASN A 32 -8.05 -1.12 9.54
N ILE A 33 -7.35 -0.02 9.82
CA ILE A 33 -6.23 0.51 9.02
C ILE A 33 -4.95 -0.38 9.03
N PRO A 34 -4.54 -1.07 10.12
CA PRO A 34 -3.40 -2.00 10.06
C PRO A 34 -3.68 -3.20 9.15
N ALA A 35 -4.92 -3.69 9.12
CA ALA A 35 -5.36 -4.70 8.14
C ALA A 35 -5.41 -4.12 6.72
N ALA A 36 -5.59 -2.80 6.58
CA ALA A 36 -5.62 -2.14 5.28
C ALA A 36 -4.25 -2.22 4.57
N SER A 37 -3.12 -1.98 5.23
CA SER A 37 -1.79 -2.05 4.60
C SER A 37 -1.55 -3.42 3.93
N PHE A 38 -1.91 -4.49 4.63
CA PHE A 38 -1.77 -5.84 4.12
C PHE A 38 -2.72 -6.13 2.96
N PHE A 39 -3.99 -5.71 3.08
CA PHE A 39 -4.95 -5.84 1.98
C PHE A 39 -4.52 -5.06 0.73
N PHE A 40 -4.09 -3.81 0.88
CA PHE A 40 -3.53 -3.00 -0.19
C PHE A 40 -2.41 -3.74 -0.92
N SER A 41 -1.45 -4.28 -0.17
CA SER A 41 -0.28 -4.93 -0.74
C SER A 41 -0.60 -6.27 -1.40
N VAL A 42 -1.42 -7.13 -0.79
CA VAL A 42 -1.83 -8.40 -1.38
C VAL A 42 -2.61 -8.17 -2.68
N THR A 43 -3.64 -7.32 -2.64
CA THR A 43 -4.49 -7.06 -3.80
C THR A 43 -3.73 -6.35 -4.91
N ALA A 44 -2.88 -5.36 -4.58
CA ALA A 44 -2.03 -4.70 -5.57
C ALA A 44 -1.05 -5.68 -6.23
N ALA A 45 -0.42 -6.58 -5.46
CA ALA A 45 0.45 -7.61 -6.02
C ALA A 45 -0.31 -8.55 -6.98
N GLN A 46 -1.56 -8.92 -6.67
CA GLN A 46 -2.41 -9.70 -7.57
C GLN A 46 -2.73 -8.93 -8.87
N ILE A 47 -3.07 -7.64 -8.77
CA ILE A 47 -3.33 -6.78 -9.95
C ILE A 47 -2.08 -6.69 -10.83
N LEU A 48 -0.92 -6.41 -10.24
CA LEU A 48 0.36 -6.32 -10.94
C LEU A 48 0.72 -7.63 -11.66
N LYS A 49 0.53 -8.78 -11.00
CA LYS A 49 0.71 -10.09 -11.65
C LYS A 49 -0.25 -10.30 -12.82
N LYS A 50 -1.55 -10.11 -12.60
CA LYS A 50 -2.59 -10.47 -13.59
C LYS A 50 -2.56 -9.55 -14.81
N PHE A 51 -2.54 -8.23 -14.58
CA PHE A 51 -2.74 -7.22 -15.62
C PHE A 51 -1.44 -6.61 -16.18
N TYR A 52 -0.37 -6.61 -15.37
CA TYR A 52 0.93 -6.05 -15.77
C TYR A 52 1.99 -7.11 -16.05
N LYS A 53 1.73 -8.38 -15.71
CA LYS A 53 2.67 -9.51 -15.87
C LYS A 53 3.98 -9.28 -15.13
N LYS A 54 3.90 -8.62 -13.97
CA LYS A 54 5.04 -8.24 -13.13
C LYS A 54 5.25 -9.25 -12.01
N ASN A 55 6.50 -9.40 -11.56
CA ASN A 55 6.83 -10.30 -10.46
C ASN A 55 6.67 -9.58 -9.11
N ALA A 56 5.41 -9.38 -8.69
CA ALA A 56 5.05 -8.62 -7.51
C ALA A 56 4.79 -9.52 -6.28
N PHE A 57 5.24 -9.14 -5.08
CA PHE A 57 4.89 -9.88 -3.85
C PHE A 57 4.63 -8.90 -2.71
N PRO A 58 3.60 -9.14 -1.89
CA PRO A 58 3.46 -8.40 -0.65
C PRO A 58 4.57 -8.82 0.31
N VAL A 59 5.12 -7.84 1.02
CA VAL A 59 6.14 -8.01 2.05
C VAL A 59 5.71 -7.22 3.26
N ALA A 60 5.70 -7.88 4.42
CA ALA A 60 5.43 -7.25 5.70
C ALA A 60 6.72 -7.09 6.51
N GLY A 61 6.77 -6.07 7.36
CA GLY A 61 7.92 -5.80 8.21
C GLY A 61 7.82 -4.42 8.87
N ALA A 62 8.95 -3.91 9.34
CA ALA A 62 9.03 -2.52 9.79
C ALA A 62 9.28 -1.59 8.59
N ALA A 63 8.65 -0.43 8.59
CA ALA A 63 8.75 0.55 7.52
C ALA A 63 8.84 1.96 8.10
N PHE A 64 9.78 2.74 7.58
CA PHE A 64 10.02 4.12 8.00
C PHE A 64 10.07 5.00 6.77
N TYR A 65 9.28 6.08 6.75
CA TYR A 65 9.15 6.98 5.62
C TYR A 65 9.28 8.42 6.09
N LEU A 66 10.14 9.22 5.45
CA LEU A 66 10.15 10.66 5.68
C LEU A 66 9.08 11.31 4.80
N ILE A 67 7.98 11.74 5.40
CA ILE A 67 6.76 12.17 4.68
C ILE A 67 6.34 13.62 4.96
N SER A 68 7.05 14.31 5.86
CA SER A 68 6.87 15.73 6.10
C SER A 68 7.62 16.54 5.02
N GLU A 69 6.97 17.53 4.40
CA GLU A 69 7.62 18.39 3.40
C GLU A 69 8.81 19.19 3.96
N ASP A 70 8.75 19.57 5.24
CA ASP A 70 9.81 20.27 5.97
C ASP A 70 10.82 19.33 6.64
N SER A 71 10.73 18.02 6.39
CA SER A 71 11.57 16.98 7.00
C SER A 71 11.51 16.91 8.53
N SER A 72 10.45 17.45 9.15
CA SER A 72 10.25 17.43 10.61
C SER A 72 9.74 16.10 11.18
N GLY A 73 9.22 15.19 10.35
CA GLY A 73 8.52 14.00 10.81
C GLY A 73 8.65 12.79 9.88
N ALA A 74 9.07 11.67 10.47
CA ALA A 74 9.04 10.36 9.84
C ALA A 74 7.82 9.57 10.32
N LEU A 75 7.15 8.90 9.39
CA LEU A 75 6.15 7.88 9.69
C LEU A 75 6.87 6.57 9.98
N SER A 76 6.56 5.96 11.12
CA SER A 76 7.16 4.71 11.57
C SER A 76 6.08 3.65 11.75
N PHE A 77 6.36 2.46 11.20
CA PHE A 77 5.60 1.25 11.41
C PHE A 77 6.54 0.16 11.92
N GLY A 78 6.14 -0.52 12.99
CA GLY A 78 7.04 -1.40 13.75
C GLY A 78 7.62 -0.68 14.96
N THR A 79 8.64 -1.27 15.57
CA THR A 79 9.32 -0.70 16.73
C THR A 79 10.76 -0.33 16.41
N LEU A 80 11.23 0.75 17.02
CA LEU A 80 12.62 1.20 17.00
C LEU A 80 13.04 1.49 18.44
N ASP A 81 13.91 0.66 18.99
CA ASP A 81 14.50 0.83 20.33
C ASP A 81 16.02 0.92 20.21
N GLY A 82 16.55 2.15 20.28
CA GLY A 82 17.93 2.44 19.87
C GLY A 82 18.12 2.10 18.39
N ASP A 83 19.02 1.15 18.11
CA ASP A 83 19.27 0.64 16.75
C ASP A 83 18.51 -0.66 16.45
N LYS A 84 17.71 -1.17 17.40
CA LYS A 84 16.95 -2.41 17.22
C LYS A 84 15.62 -2.11 16.55
N ILE A 85 15.47 -2.65 15.34
CA ILE A 85 14.24 -2.60 14.56
C ILE A 85 13.52 -3.94 14.69
N ASP A 86 12.22 -3.91 14.95
CA ASP A 86 11.40 -5.13 15.04
C ASP A 86 10.00 -4.91 14.46
N SER A 87 9.33 -6.00 14.11
CA SER A 87 7.94 -6.01 13.63
C SER A 87 7.22 -7.29 14.04
N ASN A 88 5.94 -7.15 14.39
CA ASN A 88 5.08 -8.25 14.81
C ASN A 88 3.64 -8.03 14.30
N SER A 89 2.70 -8.88 14.69
CA SER A 89 1.29 -8.79 14.24
C SER A 89 0.56 -7.51 14.63
N ASP A 90 1.04 -6.79 15.65
CA ASP A 90 0.43 -5.57 16.17
C ASP A 90 1.16 -4.31 15.70
N ALA A 91 2.43 -4.45 15.30
CA ALA A 91 3.29 -3.37 14.85
C ALA A 91 4.04 -3.79 13.58
N PHE A 92 3.44 -3.51 12.42
CA PHE A 92 4.03 -3.76 11.11
C PHE A 92 3.42 -2.84 10.04
N HIS A 93 4.06 -2.82 8.88
CA HIS A 93 3.49 -2.34 7.64
C HIS A 93 3.65 -3.38 6.54
N CYS A 94 2.87 -3.25 5.47
CA CYS A 94 3.01 -4.08 4.30
C CYS A 94 3.10 -3.25 3.03
N TRP A 95 4.07 -3.57 2.19
CA TRP A 95 4.30 -2.97 0.88
C TRP A 95 4.41 -4.06 -0.19
N VAL A 96 4.52 -3.67 -1.46
CA VAL A 96 4.78 -4.58 -2.58
C VAL A 96 6.24 -4.45 -3.01
N GLN A 97 6.97 -5.56 -3.07
CA GLN A 97 8.23 -5.63 -3.81
C GLN A 97 7.96 -6.18 -5.21
N CYS A 98 8.43 -5.50 -6.25
CA CYS A 98 8.15 -5.86 -7.63
C CYS A 98 9.27 -5.47 -8.59
N ASP A 99 9.91 -6.43 -9.25
CA ASP A 99 10.98 -6.20 -10.24
C ASP A 99 12.09 -5.22 -9.78
N GLY A 100 12.45 -5.24 -8.49
CA GLY A 100 13.44 -4.32 -7.91
C GLY A 100 12.88 -2.98 -7.40
N TYR A 101 11.57 -2.78 -7.46
CA TYR A 101 10.89 -1.61 -6.90
C TYR A 101 10.17 -1.96 -5.60
N VAL A 102 9.96 -0.94 -4.78
CA VAL A 102 8.98 -0.91 -3.69
C VAL A 102 7.80 -0.07 -4.17
N LEU A 103 6.59 -0.59 -3.96
CA LEU A 103 5.35 0.17 -4.14
C LEU A 103 4.55 0.09 -2.84
N ASP A 104 4.07 1.24 -2.37
CA ASP A 104 3.21 1.31 -1.18
C ASP A 104 1.87 1.94 -1.54
N LEU A 105 0.92 1.11 -1.94
CA LEU A 105 -0.40 1.56 -2.40
C LEU A 105 -1.25 2.17 -1.27
N MET A 106 -0.80 2.11 -0.02
CA MET A 106 -1.42 2.78 1.12
C MET A 106 -0.83 4.19 1.35
N ALA A 107 0.30 4.54 0.74
CA ALA A 107 0.91 5.87 0.90
C ALA A 107 -0.05 7.07 0.67
N PRO A 108 -1.01 7.02 -0.28
CA PRO A 108 -1.97 8.11 -0.44
C PRO A 108 -2.95 8.32 0.72
N VAL A 109 -2.98 7.44 1.74
CA VAL A 109 -3.81 7.60 2.95
C VAL A 109 -2.98 7.79 4.23
N PHE A 110 -1.69 8.13 4.12
CA PHE A 110 -0.84 8.38 5.28
C PHE A 110 -1.32 9.56 6.14
N GLN A 111 -1.93 10.58 5.53
CA GLN A 111 -2.53 11.69 6.28
C GLN A 111 -3.65 11.18 7.20
N GLU A 112 -4.61 10.44 6.64
CA GLU A 112 -5.75 9.89 7.38
C GLU A 112 -5.30 8.90 8.46
N LEU A 113 -4.27 8.10 8.17
CA LEU A 113 -3.65 7.21 9.16
C LEU A 113 -3.11 8.01 10.35
N LEU A 114 -2.32 9.06 10.11
CA LEU A 114 -1.74 9.90 11.16
C LEU A 114 -2.81 10.65 11.97
N GLU A 115 -3.82 11.18 11.30
CA GLU A 115 -4.98 11.82 11.96
C GLU A 115 -5.69 10.84 12.89
N SER A 116 -5.96 9.61 12.42
CA SER A 116 -6.61 8.57 13.24
C SER A 116 -5.77 8.13 14.44
N ALA A 117 -4.44 8.21 14.34
CA ALA A 117 -3.51 7.89 15.42
C ALA A 117 -3.30 9.05 16.40
N GLY A 118 -3.94 10.21 16.19
CA GLY A 118 -3.79 11.39 17.06
C GLY A 118 -2.51 12.19 16.80
N HIS A 119 -1.88 12.00 15.63
CA HIS A 119 -0.66 12.70 15.22
C HIS A 119 -0.88 13.55 13.96
N PRO A 120 -1.83 14.51 13.97
CA PRO A 120 -2.21 15.24 12.76
C PRO A 120 -1.01 16.00 12.17
N MET A 121 -0.69 15.68 10.91
CA MET A 121 0.37 16.29 10.12
C MET A 121 -0.12 16.44 8.69
N ALA A 122 0.19 17.56 8.05
CA ALA A 122 -0.10 17.73 6.63
C ALA A 122 0.82 16.81 5.81
N VAL A 123 0.24 15.80 5.16
CA VAL A 123 0.95 14.84 4.33
C VAL A 123 0.31 14.83 2.94
N PRO A 124 1.04 15.18 1.86
CA PRO A 124 0.48 15.16 0.52
C PRO A 124 0.15 13.73 0.09
N ARG A 125 -0.98 13.56 -0.62
CA ARG A 125 -1.36 12.28 -1.22
C ARG A 125 -0.52 12.04 -2.48
N GLN A 126 0.60 11.35 -2.32
CA GLN A 126 1.56 11.11 -3.41
C GLN A 126 1.77 9.60 -3.66
N MET A 127 2.19 9.27 -4.88
CA MET A 127 2.56 7.92 -5.26
C MET A 127 3.88 7.53 -4.62
N PHE A 128 3.90 6.41 -3.89
CA PHE A 128 5.13 5.81 -3.40
C PHE A 128 5.50 4.60 -4.26
N GLN A 129 6.43 4.83 -5.19
CA GLN A 129 7.00 3.81 -6.06
C GLN A 129 8.47 4.15 -6.31
N LYS A 130 9.38 3.44 -5.66
CA LYS A 130 10.81 3.77 -5.67
C LYS A 130 11.64 2.52 -5.95
N ASP A 131 12.83 2.73 -6.52
CA ASP A 131 13.81 1.65 -6.61
C ASP A 131 14.17 1.19 -5.19
N LEU A 132 14.09 -0.11 -4.93
CA LEU A 132 14.43 -0.69 -3.63
C LEU A 132 15.89 -0.36 -3.22
N ALA A 133 16.79 -0.23 -4.19
CA ALA A 133 18.19 0.15 -3.96
C ALA A 133 18.37 1.59 -3.48
N ARG A 134 17.31 2.42 -3.48
CA ARG A 134 17.31 3.77 -2.90
C ARG A 134 16.92 3.79 -1.42
N SER A 135 16.62 2.64 -0.81
CA SER A 135 16.45 2.56 0.65
C SER A 135 17.68 3.12 1.34
N VAL A 136 17.48 3.95 2.37
CA VAL A 136 18.59 4.43 3.19
C VAL A 136 19.16 3.29 4.04
N ALA A 137 20.32 3.51 4.66
CA ALA A 137 21.02 2.46 5.41
C ALA A 137 20.43 2.18 6.81
N SER A 138 19.70 3.14 7.39
CA SER A 138 19.00 3.00 8.67
C SER A 138 17.89 4.05 8.79
N PRO A 139 16.91 3.89 9.70
CA PRO A 139 15.89 4.92 9.95
C PRO A 139 16.47 6.29 10.31
N ASN A 140 17.62 6.33 10.97
CA ASN A 140 18.31 7.58 11.34
C ASN A 140 18.96 8.31 10.14
N ALA A 141 19.03 7.68 8.97
CA ALA A 141 19.59 8.24 7.75
C ALA A 141 18.54 8.86 6.81
N LEU A 142 17.27 8.92 7.23
CA LEU A 142 16.21 9.62 6.52
C LEU A 142 16.49 11.13 6.51
N ALA A 143 16.70 11.72 5.33
CA ALA A 143 17.18 13.11 5.22
C ALA A 143 16.35 13.99 4.28
N ALA A 144 15.69 13.41 3.28
CA ALA A 144 14.83 14.13 2.34
C ALA A 144 13.45 13.49 2.20
N PRO A 145 12.39 14.28 1.92
CA PRO A 145 11.05 13.74 1.70
C PRO A 145 11.04 12.60 0.68
N GLY A 146 10.32 11.54 1.02
CA GLY A 146 10.27 10.29 0.27
C GLY A 146 11.43 9.33 0.54
N ASP A 147 12.47 9.71 1.32
CA ASP A 147 13.43 8.73 1.82
C ASP A 147 12.70 7.66 2.65
N PHE A 148 13.26 6.45 2.61
CA PHE A 148 12.62 5.31 3.23
C PHE A 148 13.62 4.26 3.69
N TYR A 149 13.27 3.56 4.76
CA TYR A 149 13.94 2.37 5.26
C TYR A 149 12.91 1.25 5.46
N LEU A 150 13.25 0.03 5.05
CA LEU A 150 12.39 -1.14 5.22
C LEU A 150 13.19 -2.29 5.82
N GLU A 151 12.62 -2.93 6.84
CA GLU A 151 13.15 -4.17 7.43
C GLU A 151 12.16 -5.30 7.16
N PRO A 152 12.35 -6.10 6.09
CA PRO A 152 11.45 -7.19 5.76
C PRO A 152 11.41 -8.27 6.85
N ASN A 153 10.22 -8.65 7.29
CA ASN A 153 10.01 -9.80 8.17
C ASN A 153 9.29 -10.90 7.39
N LEU A 154 10.07 -11.82 6.80
CA LEU A 154 9.53 -12.87 5.93
C LEU A 154 8.72 -13.93 6.70
N ALA A 155 9.04 -14.16 7.98
CA ALA A 155 8.27 -15.05 8.84
C ALA A 155 6.87 -14.49 9.07
N LEU A 156 6.78 -13.22 9.47
CA LEU A 156 5.52 -12.50 9.63
C LEU A 156 4.76 -12.41 8.30
N THR A 157 5.45 -12.12 7.20
CA THR A 157 4.84 -12.07 5.86
C THR A 157 4.12 -13.38 5.52
N LYS A 158 4.78 -14.52 5.79
CA LYS A 158 4.19 -15.84 5.55
C LYS A 158 2.97 -16.08 6.43
N GLU A 159 3.05 -15.71 7.71
CA GLU A 159 1.94 -15.84 8.66
C GLU A 159 0.72 -15.03 8.20
N LEU A 160 0.91 -13.74 7.89
CA LEU A 160 -0.17 -12.85 7.45
C LEU A 160 -0.80 -13.34 6.14
N LEU A 161 0.00 -13.87 5.21
CA LEU A 161 -0.52 -14.48 3.98
C LEU A 161 -1.41 -15.69 4.28
N GLN A 162 -0.99 -16.56 5.21
CA GLN A 162 -1.80 -17.72 5.61
C GLN A 162 -3.12 -17.27 6.26
N GLN A 163 -3.07 -16.27 7.14
CA GLN A 163 -4.26 -15.70 7.77
C GLN A 163 -5.21 -15.04 6.75
N PHE A 164 -4.68 -14.39 5.72
CA PHE A 164 -5.50 -13.79 4.67
C PHE A 164 -6.21 -14.84 3.83
N MET A 165 -5.48 -15.90 3.44
CA MET A 165 -6.05 -17.00 2.66
C MET A 165 -7.07 -17.82 3.46
N SER A 166 -6.98 -17.83 4.80
CA SER A 166 -7.95 -18.51 5.67
C SER A 166 -9.20 -17.68 5.97
N LYS A 167 -9.27 -16.41 5.54
CA LYS A 167 -10.42 -15.51 5.72
C LYS A 167 -11.16 -15.30 4.39
N PRO A 168 -12.26 -16.04 4.13
CA PRO A 168 -13.02 -15.92 2.88
C PRO A 168 -13.47 -14.49 2.57
N ALA A 169 -13.85 -13.72 3.59
CA ALA A 169 -14.27 -12.32 3.43
C ALA A 169 -13.18 -11.45 2.78
N LEU A 170 -11.92 -11.53 3.25
CA LEU A 170 -10.82 -10.75 2.67
C LEU A 170 -10.47 -11.23 1.26
N SER A 171 -10.52 -12.54 1.03
CA SER A 171 -10.30 -13.10 -0.30
C SER A 171 -11.37 -12.65 -1.30
N ASN A 172 -12.64 -12.60 -0.87
CA ASN A 172 -13.76 -12.11 -1.68
C ASN A 172 -13.61 -10.62 -2.00
N LEU A 173 -13.26 -9.78 -1.02
CA LEU A 173 -13.01 -8.35 -1.26
C LEU A 173 -11.85 -8.14 -2.24
N SER A 174 -10.77 -8.92 -2.13
CA SER A 174 -9.67 -8.86 -3.11
C SER A 174 -10.14 -9.27 -4.51
N GLN A 175 -10.98 -10.30 -4.61
CA GLN A 175 -11.55 -10.72 -5.89
C GLN A 175 -12.45 -9.63 -6.50
N VAL A 176 -13.26 -8.93 -5.70
CA VAL A 176 -14.07 -7.77 -6.12
C VAL A 176 -13.16 -6.68 -6.72
N CYS A 177 -12.04 -6.35 -6.08
CA CYS A 177 -11.04 -5.44 -6.66
C CYS A 177 -10.51 -5.93 -8.02
N MET A 178 -10.22 -7.24 -8.12
CA MET A 178 -9.67 -7.86 -9.33
C MET A 178 -10.66 -7.91 -10.50
N GLU A 179 -11.96 -7.92 -10.22
CA GLU A 179 -13.03 -7.87 -11.22
C GLU A 179 -13.35 -6.44 -11.66
N TRP A 180 -13.36 -5.51 -10.70
CA TRP A 180 -13.61 -4.10 -10.98
C TRP A 180 -12.45 -3.45 -11.73
N TYR A 181 -11.21 -3.77 -11.37
CA TYR A 181 -10.04 -3.16 -11.97
C TYR A 181 -9.95 -3.42 -13.49
N GLN A 182 -9.78 -2.34 -14.25
CA GLN A 182 -9.52 -2.38 -15.68
C GLN A 182 -8.22 -1.65 -15.99
N LYS A 183 -7.26 -2.36 -16.60
CA LYS A 183 -6.00 -1.75 -17.05
C LYS A 183 -6.26 -0.76 -18.19
N PRO A 184 -5.69 0.47 -18.15
CA PRO A 184 -5.75 1.40 -19.27
C PRO A 184 -5.31 0.75 -20.60
N PRO A 185 -5.92 1.15 -21.74
CA PRO A 185 -6.85 2.27 -21.91
C PRO A 185 -8.33 1.93 -21.63
N LYS A 186 -8.64 0.72 -21.15
CA LYS A 186 -10.04 0.35 -20.87
C LYS A 186 -10.66 1.29 -19.85
N GLU A 187 -11.92 1.64 -20.07
CA GLU A 187 -12.69 2.45 -19.13
C GLU A 187 -12.89 1.70 -17.81
N LEU A 188 -12.78 2.43 -16.70
CA LEU A 188 -13.07 1.91 -15.37
C LEU A 188 -14.44 2.45 -14.95
N SER A 189 -15.36 1.55 -14.58
CA SER A 189 -16.68 1.94 -14.07
C SER A 189 -16.55 2.82 -12.83
N THR A 190 -17.39 3.85 -12.73
CA THR A 190 -17.46 4.76 -11.57
C THR A 190 -18.07 4.13 -10.33
N ASP A 191 -18.72 2.97 -10.50
CA ASP A 191 -19.35 2.22 -9.45
C ASP A 191 -19.37 0.72 -9.74
N LEU A 192 -19.55 -0.05 -8.68
CA LEU A 192 -19.67 -1.50 -8.71
C LEU A 192 -20.79 -1.91 -7.74
N VAL A 193 -21.57 -2.92 -8.09
CA VAL A 193 -22.51 -3.55 -7.17
C VAL A 193 -21.84 -4.82 -6.63
N MET A 194 -21.47 -4.80 -5.36
CA MET A 194 -21.00 -5.98 -4.66
C MET A 194 -22.23 -6.76 -4.15
N GLN A 195 -22.39 -7.99 -4.60
CA GLN A 195 -23.51 -8.82 -4.14
C GLN A 195 -23.25 -9.29 -2.71
N GLY A 196 -24.17 -8.99 -1.79
CA GLY A 196 -24.17 -9.53 -0.44
C GLY A 196 -24.64 -10.99 -0.41
N ALA A 197 -24.37 -11.69 0.68
CA ALA A 197 -24.80 -13.08 0.88
C ALA A 197 -26.34 -13.25 0.86
N GLU A 198 -27.09 -12.19 1.15
CA GLU A 198 -28.56 -12.17 1.23
C GLU A 198 -29.24 -11.61 -0.03
N GLY A 199 -28.49 -11.35 -1.10
CA GLY A 199 -29.04 -10.91 -2.39
C GLY A 199 -29.28 -9.40 -2.53
N GLU A 200 -29.22 -8.63 -1.45
CA GLU A 200 -29.11 -7.17 -1.52
C GLU A 200 -27.69 -6.76 -1.93
N GLY A 201 -27.57 -6.00 -3.02
CA GLY A 201 -26.30 -5.54 -3.55
C GLY A 201 -25.87 -4.21 -2.95
N THR A 202 -24.68 -4.14 -2.35
CA THR A 202 -24.10 -2.89 -1.88
C THR A 202 -23.46 -2.16 -3.05
N LYS A 203 -23.93 -0.95 -3.35
CA LYS A 203 -23.33 -0.10 -4.39
C LYS A 203 -22.10 0.61 -3.85
N ILE A 204 -20.93 0.26 -4.37
CA ILE A 204 -19.64 0.88 -4.08
C ILE A 204 -19.35 1.94 -5.14
N LYS A 205 -19.02 3.16 -4.72
CA LYS A 205 -18.59 4.24 -5.63
C LYS A 205 -17.07 4.30 -5.67
N LEU A 206 -16.52 4.54 -6.85
CA LEU A 206 -15.09 4.74 -7.00
C LEU A 206 -14.66 6.00 -6.24
N SER A 207 -13.69 5.86 -5.35
CA SER A 207 -13.09 6.91 -4.53
C SER A 207 -12.73 8.11 -5.41
N ARG A 208 -12.98 9.31 -4.88
CA ARG A 208 -12.65 10.57 -5.57
C ARG A 208 -11.26 11.07 -5.23
N LEU A 209 -10.56 10.42 -4.30
CA LEU A 209 -9.20 10.78 -3.89
C LEU A 209 -8.27 10.83 -5.11
N GLN A 210 -7.53 11.93 -5.20
CA GLN A 210 -6.54 12.16 -6.24
C GLN A 210 -5.16 12.10 -5.63
N ILE A 211 -4.26 11.45 -6.36
CA ILE A 211 -2.84 11.48 -6.10
C ILE A 211 -2.27 12.70 -6.83
N THR A 212 -1.61 13.57 -6.08
CA THR A 212 -1.20 14.91 -6.51
C THR A 212 0.25 15.00 -6.95
N GLY A 213 1.04 13.94 -6.71
CA GLY A 213 2.46 13.91 -7.03
C GLY A 213 3.11 12.56 -6.78
N VAL A 214 4.44 12.57 -6.68
CA VAL A 214 5.29 11.39 -6.45
C VAL A 214 6.28 11.71 -5.34
N TRP A 215 6.48 10.76 -4.43
CA TRP A 215 7.53 10.81 -3.40
C TRP A 215 8.93 10.51 -3.97
#